data_AF-A0A0B2VNC5-F1
#
_entry.id   AF-A0A0B2VNC5-F1
#
_cell.length_a   1.000
_cell.length_b   1.000
_cell.length_c   1.000
_cell.angle_alpha   90.00
_cell.angle_beta   90.00
_cell.angle_gamma   90.00
#
_symmetry.space_group_name_H-M   'P 1'
#
loop_
_entity.id
_entity.type
_entity.pdbx_description
1 polymer ?
#
loop_
_entity_poly.entity_id
_entity_poly.type
_entity_poly.pdbx_seq_one_letter_code
_entity_poly.pdbx_strand_id
1 'polypeptide(L)'
;MLGPISSDRIPTPSLLPRDDDIIELLRSNDFDVRLQKMLISFLLNYDNEPAVRYEVLNELPNLFIPECRPQNWSTLVDGLTKWMLISEPKFQEKIALVLADVNTYLLSQRFEEILLGLPNAQKGICEKYRHIIFAKNKSAEVEMAESTSSGQSLSDTMATEKRNRFGIIPAMVSSMLNNDTEASTRITGLEQTKMIIEKISAEDIRKFVPHLHSYFVTLGNVLDDLNFKVVVVCLDVVRLTIERLNGHIAAHEQQIVSIISKHFGNQKAVIKQLIMNICMNLMQNVTAKSVIALLCVYLEHQNSRIREEIINVITAALLTFNTSKMNLNAIAAVIAPLLTDPKRRVRMAAFENYALLASLSSGRVETLLKYVREVEHKYRSFGLLNAVTARLSRECLPRIRYDGLIEYSSPISLDASINLRGMTQMSEFLDLDWILSANCGPSSAFSRTLSPRAVDIGSIRSVAHASSFVKAVQQQPSEERKMPWETENDYRDDMLPSPDSVPVARRHSYEEEVEAKRQQQQQQQQEQDSDGMCL
;
A
#
# COMPACT_ATOMS: atom_id res chain seq x y z
N MET A 1 -31.96 -44.94 9.25
CA MET A 1 -31.82 -44.45 7.87
C MET A 1 -32.35 -43.02 7.81
N LEU A 2 -31.50 -42.00 7.93
CA LEU A 2 -31.73 -40.64 7.42
C LEU A 2 -30.35 -40.00 7.22
N GLY A 3 -30.03 -39.62 5.99
CA GLY A 3 -28.71 -39.13 5.55
C GLY A 3 -28.44 -37.67 5.93
N PRO A 4 -27.23 -37.14 5.62
CA PRO A 4 -26.83 -35.81 6.04
C PRO A 4 -27.42 -34.72 5.13
N ILE A 5 -27.91 -33.65 5.76
CA ILE A 5 -28.39 -32.42 5.14
C ILE A 5 -27.15 -31.63 4.68
N SER A 6 -27.04 -31.42 3.37
CA SER A 6 -26.10 -30.47 2.78
C SER A 6 -26.50 -29.06 3.18
N SER A 7 -25.66 -28.36 3.95
CA SER A 7 -25.83 -26.93 4.20
C SER A 7 -25.05 -26.16 3.14
N ASP A 8 -25.72 -25.83 2.04
CA ASP A 8 -25.26 -24.79 1.12
C ASP A 8 -25.19 -23.46 1.89
N ARG A 9 -23.97 -23.02 2.20
CA ARG A 9 -23.74 -21.66 2.71
C ARG A 9 -23.92 -20.69 1.55
N ILE A 10 -25.09 -20.06 1.53
CA ILE A 10 -25.33 -18.82 0.78
C ILE A 10 -24.29 -17.79 1.24
N PRO A 11 -23.51 -17.17 0.34
CA PRO A 11 -22.59 -16.10 0.72
C PRO A 11 -23.39 -14.90 1.23
N THR A 12 -23.01 -14.37 2.39
CA THR A 12 -23.49 -13.07 2.90
C THR A 12 -23.29 -11.99 1.83
N PRO A 13 -24.30 -11.17 1.51
CA PRO A 13 -24.14 -10.10 0.53
C PRO A 13 -23.12 -9.08 1.04
N SER A 14 -22.17 -8.72 0.19
CA SER A 14 -21.32 -7.56 0.39
C SER A 14 -22.20 -6.32 0.53
N LEU A 15 -22.16 -5.66 1.69
CA LEU A 15 -22.91 -4.44 2.00
C LEU A 15 -22.45 -3.21 1.19
N LEU A 16 -21.44 -3.37 0.32
CA LEU A 16 -20.96 -2.33 -0.57
C LEU A 16 -21.00 -2.87 -2.02
N PRO A 17 -21.56 -2.09 -2.96
CA PRO A 17 -21.53 -2.42 -4.38
C PRO A 17 -20.09 -2.57 -4.87
N ARG A 18 -19.85 -3.48 -5.81
CA ARG A 18 -18.54 -3.59 -6.46
C ARG A 18 -18.27 -2.31 -7.26
N ASP A 19 -17.01 -1.99 -7.51
CA ASP A 19 -16.65 -0.78 -8.27
C ASP A 19 -17.32 -0.75 -9.66
N ASP A 20 -17.51 -1.92 -10.28
CA ASP A 20 -18.29 -2.08 -11.52
C ASP A 20 -19.77 -1.71 -11.34
N ASP A 21 -20.38 -2.09 -10.22
CA ASP A 21 -21.78 -1.76 -9.89
C ASP A 21 -21.95 -0.25 -9.64
N ILE A 22 -20.91 0.41 -9.09
CA ILE A 22 -20.88 1.87 -8.90
C ILE A 22 -20.75 2.58 -10.25
N ILE A 23 -19.87 2.09 -11.14
CA ILE A 23 -19.73 2.65 -12.48
C ILE A 23 -21.01 2.44 -13.30
N GLU A 24 -21.67 1.28 -13.19
CA GLU A 24 -22.98 1.06 -13.82
C GLU A 24 -24.06 1.96 -13.23
N LEU A 25 -24.06 2.18 -11.91
CA LEU A 25 -24.96 3.12 -11.26
C LEU A 25 -24.72 4.57 -11.74
N LEU A 26 -23.46 4.99 -11.87
CA LEU A 26 -23.08 6.31 -12.40
C LEU A 26 -23.35 6.45 -13.90
N ARG A 27 -23.47 5.35 -14.64
CA ARG A 27 -23.93 5.35 -16.04
C ARG A 27 -25.45 5.30 -16.16
N SER A 28 -26.18 5.14 -15.06
CA SER A 28 -27.64 5.09 -15.07
C SER A 28 -28.24 6.47 -15.31
N ASN A 29 -28.95 6.63 -16.43
CA ASN A 29 -29.68 7.86 -16.77
C ASN A 29 -30.59 8.34 -15.64
N ASP A 30 -31.18 7.42 -14.87
CA ASP A 30 -32.10 7.74 -13.77
C ASP A 30 -31.39 8.33 -12.55
N PHE A 31 -30.17 7.86 -12.26
CA PHE A 31 -29.37 8.36 -11.14
C PHE A 31 -28.93 9.81 -11.40
N ASP A 32 -28.42 10.08 -12.60
CA ASP A 32 -27.92 11.41 -12.96
C ASP A 32 -29.03 12.46 -13.01
N VAL A 33 -30.19 12.12 -13.57
CA VAL A 33 -31.33 13.05 -13.61
C VAL A 33 -31.83 13.35 -12.19
N ARG A 34 -31.84 12.37 -11.28
CA ARG A 34 -32.20 12.59 -9.86
C ARG A 34 -31.18 13.47 -9.14
N LEU A 35 -29.89 13.23 -9.37
CA LEU A 35 -28.80 14.02 -8.81
C LEU A 35 -28.87 15.47 -9.29
N GLN A 36 -29.03 15.68 -10.61
CA GLN A 36 -29.20 17.01 -11.21
C GLN A 36 -30.43 17.72 -10.64
N LYS A 37 -31.58 17.04 -10.51
CA LYS A 37 -32.79 17.62 -9.89
C LYS A 37 -32.58 18.00 -8.43
N MET A 38 -31.91 17.17 -7.65
CA MET A 38 -31.62 17.44 -6.24
C MET A 38 -30.71 18.67 -6.09
N LEU A 39 -29.64 18.75 -6.89
CA LEU A 39 -28.73 19.90 -6.92
C LEU A 39 -29.45 21.19 -7.30
N ILE A 40 -30.25 21.16 -8.38
CA ILE A 40 -31.01 22.32 -8.82
C ILE A 40 -32.07 22.74 -7.79
N SER A 41 -32.76 21.78 -7.17
CA SER A 41 -33.72 22.06 -6.09
C SER A 41 -33.05 22.76 -4.91
N PHE A 42 -31.85 22.33 -4.53
CA PHE A 42 -31.05 22.98 -3.50
C PHE A 42 -30.63 24.40 -3.90
N LEU A 43 -30.14 24.60 -5.12
CA LEU A 43 -29.68 25.92 -5.58
C LEU A 43 -30.83 26.94 -5.71
N LEU A 44 -32.01 26.48 -6.12
CA LEU A 44 -33.21 27.31 -6.25
C LEU A 44 -33.93 27.58 -4.92
N ASN A 45 -33.57 26.88 -3.84
CA ASN A 45 -34.17 27.13 -2.54
C ASN A 45 -33.62 28.41 -1.92
N TYR A 46 -34.48 29.43 -1.76
CA TYR A 46 -34.12 30.74 -1.23
C TYR A 46 -33.80 30.73 0.27
N ASP A 47 -34.24 29.71 1.01
CA ASP A 47 -33.94 29.55 2.43
C ASP A 47 -32.45 29.20 2.66
N ASN A 48 -31.74 28.76 1.62
CA ASN A 48 -30.33 28.43 1.69
C ASN A 48 -29.46 29.69 1.73
N GLU A 49 -28.48 29.70 2.63
CA GLU A 49 -27.57 30.81 2.80
C GLU A 49 -26.79 31.09 1.49
N PRO A 50 -26.67 32.36 1.04
CA PRO A 50 -26.01 32.70 -0.23
C PRO A 50 -24.57 32.19 -0.33
N ALA A 51 -23.84 32.16 0.79
CA ALA A 51 -22.47 31.63 0.85
C ALA A 51 -22.41 30.15 0.48
N VAL A 52 -23.32 29.34 1.04
CA VAL A 52 -23.41 27.89 0.76
C VAL A 52 -23.78 27.63 -0.70
N ARG A 53 -24.72 28.41 -1.26
CA ARG A 53 -25.06 28.30 -2.70
C ARG A 53 -23.88 28.66 -3.60
N TYR A 54 -23.05 29.62 -3.19
CA TYR A 54 -21.82 29.99 -3.90
C TYR A 54 -20.76 28.89 -3.82
N GLU A 55 -20.60 28.24 -2.67
CA GLU A 55 -19.72 27.08 -2.51
C GLU A 55 -20.17 25.89 -3.38
N VAL A 56 -21.47 25.60 -3.43
CA VAL A 56 -21.99 24.55 -4.32
C VAL A 56 -21.66 24.84 -5.79
N LEU A 57 -21.72 26.11 -6.23
CA LEU A 57 -21.28 26.48 -7.58
C LEU A 57 -19.77 26.29 -7.81
N ASN A 58 -18.93 26.38 -6.76
CA ASN A 58 -17.49 26.09 -6.86
C ASN A 58 -17.22 24.59 -6.99
N GLU A 59 -18.05 23.75 -6.37
CA GLU A 59 -17.90 22.30 -6.37
C GLU A 59 -18.55 21.63 -7.59
N LEU A 60 -19.51 22.29 -8.23
CA LEU A 60 -20.26 21.75 -9.36
C LEU A 60 -19.37 21.22 -10.50
N PRO A 61 -18.29 21.91 -10.90
CA PRO A 61 -17.38 21.41 -11.92
C PRO A 61 -16.62 20.13 -11.55
N ASN A 62 -16.59 19.73 -10.27
CA ASN A 62 -15.97 18.47 -9.84
C ASN A 62 -16.84 17.24 -10.16
N LEU A 63 -18.12 17.45 -10.50
CA LEU A 63 -19.04 16.40 -10.94
C LEU A 63 -18.90 16.05 -12.43
N PHE A 64 -18.11 16.82 -13.20
CA PHE A 64 -17.94 16.64 -14.64
C PHE A 64 -16.91 15.56 -14.97
N ILE A 65 -17.17 14.33 -14.52
CA ILE A 65 -16.31 13.16 -14.76
C ILE A 65 -16.58 12.52 -16.14
N PRO A 66 -15.57 12.00 -16.85
CA PRO A 66 -15.74 11.47 -18.22
C PRO A 66 -16.85 10.44 -18.38
N GLU A 67 -17.09 9.62 -17.36
CA GLU A 67 -18.08 8.54 -17.32
C GLU A 67 -19.52 9.06 -17.44
N CYS A 68 -19.77 10.28 -16.95
CA CYS A 68 -21.08 10.93 -17.00
C CYS A 68 -21.21 11.87 -18.22
N ARG A 69 -20.17 12.04 -19.06
CA ARG A 69 -20.24 12.92 -20.24
C ARG A 69 -21.28 12.51 -21.29
N PRO A 70 -21.51 11.21 -21.60
CA PRO A 70 -22.50 10.85 -22.62
C PRO A 70 -23.95 11.09 -22.17
N GLN A 71 -24.16 11.41 -20.89
CA GLN A 71 -25.46 11.53 -20.24
C GLN A 71 -26.21 12.81 -20.62
N ASN A 72 -27.48 12.90 -20.22
CA ASN A 72 -28.30 14.08 -20.48
C ASN A 72 -28.08 15.15 -19.40
N TRP A 73 -27.53 16.30 -19.81
CA TRP A 73 -27.24 17.45 -18.93
C TRP A 73 -28.23 18.61 -19.06
N SER A 74 -29.33 18.42 -19.81
CA SER A 74 -30.35 19.46 -20.01
C SER A 74 -30.99 19.94 -18.72
N THR A 75 -31.19 19.05 -17.74
CA THR A 75 -31.83 19.41 -16.46
C THR A 75 -30.97 20.36 -15.65
N LEU A 76 -29.65 20.12 -15.61
CA LEU A 76 -28.70 21.02 -14.98
C LEU A 76 -28.64 22.38 -15.70
N VAL A 77 -28.49 22.38 -17.02
CA VAL A 77 -28.38 23.63 -17.81
C VAL A 77 -29.65 24.45 -17.70
N ASP A 78 -30.82 23.83 -17.77
CA ASP A 78 -32.12 24.48 -17.56
C ASP A 78 -32.23 25.07 -16.15
N GLY A 79 -31.87 24.30 -15.11
CA GLY A 79 -31.93 24.76 -13.73
C GLY A 79 -30.98 25.94 -13.44
N LEU A 80 -29.74 25.87 -13.93
CA LEU A 80 -28.75 26.95 -13.78
C LEU A 80 -29.21 28.22 -14.50
N THR A 81 -29.71 28.10 -15.73
CA THR A 81 -30.17 29.26 -16.49
C THR A 81 -31.47 29.86 -15.93
N LYS A 82 -32.37 29.05 -15.35
CA LYS A 82 -33.51 29.54 -14.55
C LYS A 82 -33.05 30.31 -13.33
N TRP A 83 -32.09 29.77 -12.58
CA TRP A 83 -31.55 30.46 -11.42
C TRP A 83 -30.84 31.76 -11.80
N MET A 84 -30.13 31.75 -12.93
CA MET A 84 -29.46 32.92 -13.47
C MET A 84 -30.44 34.08 -13.74
N LEU A 85 -31.66 33.81 -14.20
CA LEU A 85 -32.67 34.85 -14.46
C LEU A 85 -33.14 35.60 -13.19
N ILE A 86 -33.18 34.91 -12.06
CA ILE A 86 -33.72 35.42 -10.79
C ILE A 86 -32.62 35.86 -9.81
N SER A 87 -31.36 35.70 -10.19
CA SER A 87 -30.20 35.99 -9.35
C SER A 87 -29.65 37.40 -9.52
N GLU A 88 -28.96 37.89 -8.50
CA GLU A 88 -28.19 39.15 -8.56
C GLU A 88 -27.00 39.06 -9.53
N PRO A 89 -26.50 40.19 -10.08
CA PRO A 89 -25.42 40.19 -11.09
C PRO A 89 -24.18 39.38 -10.70
N LYS A 90 -23.78 39.40 -9.42
CA LYS A 90 -22.63 38.63 -8.91
C LYS A 90 -22.83 37.12 -9.07
N PHE A 91 -24.03 36.63 -8.81
CA PHE A 91 -24.38 35.22 -9.02
C PHE A 91 -24.59 34.91 -10.51
N GLN A 92 -25.14 35.84 -11.29
CA GLN A 92 -25.26 35.66 -12.74
C GLN A 92 -23.89 35.40 -13.39
N GLU A 93 -22.88 36.20 -13.05
CA GLU A 93 -21.53 36.01 -13.56
C GLU A 93 -20.91 34.68 -13.11
N LYS A 94 -21.09 34.29 -11.85
CA LYS A 94 -20.62 32.98 -11.36
C LYS A 94 -21.30 31.81 -12.07
N ILE A 95 -22.62 31.88 -12.28
CA ILE A 95 -23.37 30.86 -13.01
C ILE A 95 -22.90 30.81 -14.47
N ALA A 96 -22.60 31.95 -15.09
CA ALA A 96 -22.03 32.00 -16.44
C ALA A 96 -20.66 31.30 -16.54
N LEU A 97 -19.80 31.44 -15.53
CA LEU A 97 -18.53 30.71 -15.46
C LEU A 97 -18.73 29.20 -15.34
N VAL A 98 -19.70 28.76 -14.53
CA VAL A 98 -20.05 27.33 -14.42
C VAL A 98 -20.64 26.80 -15.73
N LEU A 99 -21.48 27.59 -16.42
CA LEU A 99 -21.98 27.25 -17.75
C LEU A 99 -20.85 27.18 -18.78
N ALA A 100 -19.80 27.99 -18.66
CA ALA A 100 -18.60 27.86 -19.50
C ALA A 100 -17.88 26.52 -19.26
N ASP A 101 -17.79 26.07 -18.01
CA ASP A 101 -17.23 24.75 -17.68
C ASP A 101 -18.09 23.60 -18.24
N VAL A 102 -19.43 23.72 -18.15
CA VAL A 102 -20.37 22.76 -18.78
C VAL A 102 -20.18 22.74 -20.29
N ASN A 103 -20.05 23.91 -20.92
CA ASN A 103 -19.86 24.06 -22.35
C ASN A 103 -18.57 23.36 -22.84
N THR A 104 -17.46 23.59 -22.15
CA THR A 104 -16.19 22.90 -22.42
C THR A 104 -16.31 21.39 -22.20
N TYR A 105 -17.01 20.96 -21.15
CA TYR A 105 -17.20 19.54 -20.84
C TYR A 105 -18.07 18.80 -21.87
N LEU A 106 -19.09 19.46 -22.44
CA LEU A 106 -20.00 18.90 -23.44
C LEU A 106 -19.54 19.12 -24.90
N LEU A 107 -18.34 19.66 -25.11
CA LEU A 107 -17.73 19.85 -26.43
C LEU A 107 -18.48 20.83 -27.36
N SER A 108 -18.98 21.96 -26.84
CA SER A 108 -19.69 23.05 -27.57
C SER A 108 -20.97 22.65 -28.30
N GLN A 109 -20.89 21.74 -29.27
CA GLN A 109 -21.99 21.31 -30.13
C GLN A 109 -23.18 20.80 -29.33
N ARG A 110 -22.95 19.87 -28.38
CA ARG A 110 -24.03 19.34 -27.53
C ARG A 110 -24.58 20.38 -26.56
N PHE A 111 -23.74 21.32 -26.12
CA PHE A 111 -24.19 22.41 -25.25
C PHE A 111 -25.09 23.38 -26.01
N GLU A 112 -24.73 23.75 -27.24
CA GLU A 112 -25.56 24.60 -28.10
C GLU A 112 -26.90 23.93 -28.45
N GLU A 113 -26.93 22.62 -28.71
CA GLU A 113 -28.16 21.85 -28.88
C GLU A 113 -29.09 21.97 -27.65
N ILE A 114 -28.53 21.89 -26.44
CA ILE A 114 -29.29 22.08 -25.20
C ILE A 114 -29.80 23.53 -25.09
N LEU A 115 -28.98 24.53 -25.42
CA LEU A 115 -29.39 25.93 -25.40
C LEU A 115 -30.54 26.22 -26.38
N LEU A 116 -30.54 25.59 -27.56
CA LEU A 116 -31.64 25.69 -28.51
C LEU A 116 -32.97 25.16 -27.95
N GLY A 117 -32.92 24.19 -27.02
CA GLY A 117 -34.07 23.67 -26.31
C GLY A 117 -34.62 24.57 -25.19
N LEU A 118 -33.91 25.63 -24.80
CA LEU A 118 -34.33 26.49 -23.68
C LEU A 118 -35.44 27.51 -24.06
N PRO A 119 -36.27 27.94 -23.09
CA PRO A 119 -37.18 29.08 -23.23
C PRO A 119 -36.47 30.39 -23.62
N ASN A 120 -37.20 31.28 -24.32
CA ASN A 120 -36.64 32.53 -24.86
C ASN A 120 -36.02 33.45 -23.77
N ALA A 121 -36.60 33.48 -22.57
CA ALA A 121 -36.03 34.26 -21.46
C ALA A 121 -34.65 33.74 -21.04
N GLN A 122 -34.50 32.41 -20.91
CA GLN A 122 -33.22 31.77 -20.55
C GLN A 122 -32.18 31.94 -21.68
N LYS A 123 -32.61 31.86 -22.94
CA LYS A 123 -31.74 32.19 -24.09
C LYS A 123 -31.25 33.63 -24.04
N GLY A 124 -32.13 34.58 -23.71
CA GLY A 124 -31.77 35.99 -23.60
C GLY A 124 -30.71 36.27 -22.53
N ILE A 125 -30.80 35.64 -21.35
CA ILE A 125 -29.76 35.80 -20.31
C ILE A 125 -28.45 35.09 -20.67
N CYS A 126 -28.52 33.93 -21.34
CA CYS A 126 -27.33 33.27 -21.85
C CYS A 126 -26.62 34.12 -22.90
N GLU A 127 -27.39 34.79 -23.77
CA GLU A 127 -26.85 35.67 -24.81
C GLU A 127 -26.18 36.92 -24.20
N LYS A 128 -26.77 37.50 -23.15
CA LYS A 128 -26.15 38.59 -22.38
C LYS A 128 -24.75 38.23 -21.86
N TYR A 129 -24.56 36.98 -21.41
CA TYR A 129 -23.29 36.47 -20.88
C TYR A 129 -22.53 35.57 -21.88
N ARG A 130 -22.89 35.62 -23.18
CA ARG A 130 -22.29 34.77 -24.21
C ARG A 130 -20.77 34.86 -24.24
N HIS A 131 -20.24 36.07 -24.07
CA HIS A 131 -18.81 36.34 -24.05
C HIS A 131 -18.07 35.57 -22.95
N ILE A 132 -18.70 35.28 -21.81
CA ILE A 132 -18.13 34.46 -20.72
C ILE A 132 -18.35 32.97 -21.00
N ILE A 133 -19.58 32.57 -21.37
CA ILE A 133 -19.96 31.16 -21.56
C ILE A 133 -19.15 30.50 -22.69
N PHE A 134 -18.80 31.26 -23.73
CA PHE A 134 -18.07 30.76 -24.90
C PHE A 134 -16.61 31.25 -24.96
N ALA A 135 -16.11 31.96 -23.94
CA ALA A 135 -14.73 32.48 -23.92
C ALA A 135 -13.69 31.37 -24.12
N LYS A 136 -13.86 30.24 -23.41
CA LYS A 136 -12.88 29.14 -23.35
C LYS A 136 -12.70 28.37 -24.66
N ASN A 137 -13.65 28.45 -25.59
CA ASN A 137 -13.61 27.67 -26.85
C ASN A 137 -13.01 28.47 -28.02
N LYS A 138 -13.03 29.82 -27.96
CA LYS A 138 -12.38 30.66 -28.98
C LYS A 138 -10.85 30.52 -29.01
N SER A 139 -10.24 30.14 -27.88
CA SER A 139 -8.82 29.83 -27.80
C SER A 139 -8.43 28.50 -28.47
N ALA A 140 -9.39 27.59 -28.72
CA ALA A 140 -9.11 26.29 -29.35
C ALA A 140 -9.27 26.29 -30.88
N GLU A 141 -10.08 27.20 -31.45
CA GLU A 141 -10.25 27.30 -32.91
C GLU A 141 -9.18 28.15 -33.60
N VAL A 142 -8.49 29.04 -32.87
CA VAL A 142 -7.45 29.94 -33.42
C VAL A 142 -6.07 29.24 -33.51
N GLU A 143 -5.79 28.26 -32.66
CA GLU A 143 -4.50 27.53 -32.66
C GLU A 143 -4.31 26.62 -33.89
N MET A 144 -5.36 26.37 -34.68
CA MET A 144 -5.29 25.53 -35.88
C MET A 144 -5.10 26.33 -37.19
N ALA A 145 -5.13 27.68 -37.13
CA ALA A 145 -5.08 28.54 -38.31
C ALA A 145 -3.84 29.47 -38.39
N GLU A 146 -3.09 29.66 -37.30
CA GLU A 146 -1.93 30.55 -37.25
C GLU A 146 -0.60 29.81 -37.12
N SER A 147 -0.28 29.00 -38.12
CA SER A 147 1.10 28.57 -38.38
C SER A 147 1.57 29.06 -39.74
N THR A 148 1.49 30.38 -39.96
CA THR A 148 2.36 31.08 -40.93
C THR A 148 2.41 32.58 -40.62
N SER A 149 3.64 33.10 -40.49
CA SER A 149 4.06 34.51 -40.45
C SER A 149 4.11 35.24 -39.09
N SER A 150 5.34 35.23 -38.54
CA SER A 150 6.09 36.38 -37.99
C SER A 150 5.45 37.27 -36.91
N GLY A 151 5.88 37.03 -35.67
CA GLY A 151 6.67 37.97 -34.87
C GLY A 151 5.94 39.18 -34.26
N GLN A 152 5.74 39.16 -32.94
CA GLN A 152 6.38 40.08 -31.98
C GLN A 152 5.83 39.91 -30.55
N SER A 153 6.78 39.94 -29.60
CA SER A 153 6.70 40.49 -28.24
C SER A 153 5.66 39.96 -27.23
N LEU A 154 6.15 39.08 -26.36
CA LEU A 154 6.15 39.24 -24.89
C LEU A 154 5.05 40.14 -24.28
N SER A 155 3.94 39.53 -23.88
CA SER A 155 3.41 39.55 -22.50
C SER A 155 1.95 39.10 -22.49
N ASP A 156 1.67 37.79 -22.44
CA ASP A 156 0.33 37.30 -22.02
C ASP A 156 0.28 35.79 -21.66
N THR A 157 1.39 35.22 -21.18
CA THR A 157 1.46 33.80 -20.76
C THR A 157 1.07 33.57 -19.29
N MET A 158 0.21 34.43 -18.69
CA MET A 158 -0.05 34.41 -17.24
C MET A 158 -1.54 34.34 -16.85
N ALA A 159 -2.44 33.88 -17.73
CA ALA A 159 -3.87 33.81 -17.40
C ALA A 159 -4.56 32.46 -17.71
N THR A 160 -3.82 31.36 -17.82
CA THR A 160 -4.39 30.06 -17.47
C THR A 160 -4.42 30.00 -15.94
N GLU A 161 -5.56 30.35 -15.34
CA GLU A 161 -5.78 30.15 -13.91
C GLU A 161 -5.32 28.74 -13.54
N LYS A 162 -4.29 28.66 -12.70
CA LYS A 162 -3.70 27.42 -12.18
C LYS A 162 -4.77 26.71 -11.36
N ARG A 163 -5.64 25.94 -12.02
CA ARG A 163 -6.64 25.13 -11.33
C ARG A 163 -5.88 24.08 -10.53
N ASN A 164 -5.83 24.25 -9.22
CA ASN A 164 -5.25 23.28 -8.33
C ASN A 164 -6.36 22.30 -7.90
N ARG A 165 -6.13 21.01 -8.15
CA ARG A 165 -6.93 19.95 -7.55
C ARG A 165 -6.47 19.74 -6.11
N PHE A 166 -7.43 19.40 -5.24
CA PHE A 166 -7.20 19.27 -3.80
C PHE A 166 -6.58 20.53 -3.16
N GLY A 167 -6.86 21.71 -3.73
CA GLY A 167 -6.34 23.00 -3.26
C GLY A 167 -4.88 23.31 -3.61
N ILE A 168 -4.01 22.30 -3.73
CA ILE A 168 -2.55 22.50 -3.83
C ILE A 168 -1.87 21.80 -5.03
N ILE A 169 -2.49 20.80 -5.63
CA ILE A 169 -1.88 20.01 -6.71
C ILE A 169 -2.30 20.57 -8.06
N PRO A 170 -1.38 21.04 -8.93
CA PRO A 170 -1.76 21.58 -10.24
C PRO A 170 -2.56 20.56 -11.06
N ALA A 171 -3.60 21.00 -11.79
CA ALA A 171 -4.47 20.12 -12.56
C ALA A 171 -3.71 19.23 -13.55
N MET A 172 -2.63 19.74 -14.16
CA MET A 172 -1.74 18.96 -15.03
C MET A 172 -1.11 17.78 -14.30
N VAL A 173 -0.63 17.98 -13.07
CA VAL A 173 -0.06 16.90 -12.25
C VAL A 173 -1.13 15.87 -11.92
N SER A 174 -2.33 16.32 -11.57
CA SER A 174 -3.44 15.42 -11.28
C SER A 174 -3.92 14.65 -12.51
N SER A 175 -3.91 15.22 -13.71
CA SER A 175 -4.31 14.48 -14.91
C SER A 175 -3.30 13.39 -15.25
N MET A 176 -2.00 13.61 -14.98
CA MET A 176 -0.96 12.59 -15.13
C MET A 176 -1.20 11.36 -14.25
N LEU A 177 -1.75 11.54 -13.04
CA LEU A 177 -2.08 10.41 -12.14
C LEU A 177 -3.21 9.53 -12.68
N ASN A 178 -4.18 10.13 -13.36
CA ASN A 178 -5.33 9.44 -13.94
C ASN A 178 -5.08 8.99 -15.40
N ASN A 179 -3.84 9.10 -15.88
CA ASN A 179 -3.53 8.70 -17.24
C ASN A 179 -3.42 7.18 -17.33
N ASP A 180 -4.36 6.55 -18.02
CA ASP A 180 -4.44 5.08 -18.16
C ASP A 180 -3.39 4.51 -19.13
N THR A 181 -2.80 5.32 -20.01
CA THR A 181 -1.97 4.78 -21.11
C THR A 181 -0.53 4.47 -20.70
N GLU A 182 0.08 5.29 -19.83
CA GLU A 182 1.52 5.22 -19.57
C GLU A 182 1.91 5.28 -18.10
N ALA A 183 2.56 4.21 -17.62
CA ALA A 183 3.08 4.15 -16.25
C ALA A 183 4.17 5.19 -15.96
N SER A 184 4.99 5.58 -16.95
CA SER A 184 6.01 6.64 -16.80
C SER A 184 5.38 8.00 -16.49
N THR A 185 4.26 8.31 -17.14
CA THR A 185 3.51 9.54 -16.91
C THR A 185 2.93 9.56 -15.50
N ARG A 186 2.35 8.45 -15.04
CA ARG A 186 1.88 8.32 -13.65
C ARG A 186 3.00 8.45 -12.63
N ILE A 187 4.15 7.81 -12.85
CA ILE A 187 5.34 7.96 -11.98
C ILE A 187 5.75 9.43 -11.90
N THR A 188 5.83 10.13 -13.04
CA THR A 188 6.21 11.54 -13.07
C THR A 188 5.20 12.42 -12.31
N GLY A 189 3.90 12.15 -12.47
CA GLY A 189 2.86 12.85 -11.72
C GLY A 189 2.95 12.59 -10.20
N LEU A 190 3.29 11.37 -9.80
CA LEU A 190 3.50 11.02 -8.39
C LEU A 190 4.75 11.68 -7.81
N GLU A 191 5.87 11.72 -8.53
CA GLU A 191 7.08 12.42 -8.10
C GLU A 191 6.85 13.93 -7.95
N GLN A 192 6.13 14.55 -8.89
CA GLN A 192 5.73 15.96 -8.78
C GLN A 192 4.79 16.18 -7.58
N THR A 193 3.83 15.28 -7.35
CA THR A 193 2.97 15.32 -6.17
C THR A 193 3.80 15.24 -4.89
N LYS A 194 4.77 14.32 -4.84
CA LYS A 194 5.69 14.16 -3.72
C LYS A 194 6.45 15.45 -3.42
N MET A 195 7.04 16.09 -4.45
CA MET A 195 7.76 17.35 -4.29
C MET A 195 6.89 18.49 -3.72
N ILE A 196 5.61 18.53 -4.11
CA ILE A 196 4.64 19.51 -3.59
C ILE A 196 4.36 19.25 -2.11
N ILE A 197 4.07 18.00 -1.74
CA ILE A 197 3.83 17.63 -0.33
C ILE A 197 5.08 17.85 0.52
N GLU A 198 6.27 17.59 -0.01
CA GLU A 198 7.54 17.80 0.70
C GLU A 198 7.81 19.27 1.04
N LYS A 199 7.20 20.22 0.32
CA LYS A 199 7.38 21.65 0.55
C LYS A 199 6.09 22.34 1.01
N ILE A 200 5.13 21.57 1.51
CA ILE A 200 3.82 22.08 1.89
C ILE A 200 3.93 23.11 3.03
N SER A 201 3.34 24.30 2.82
CA SER A 201 3.27 25.34 3.84
C SER A 201 2.05 25.20 4.73
N ALA A 202 2.02 25.91 5.87
CA ALA A 202 0.83 25.92 6.74
C ALA A 202 -0.44 26.46 6.04
N GLU A 203 -0.28 27.36 5.06
CA GLU A 203 -1.41 27.84 4.26
C GLU A 203 -1.93 26.77 3.30
N ASP A 204 -1.01 26.03 2.67
CA ASP A 204 -1.34 24.93 1.77
C ASP A 204 -2.05 23.80 2.53
N ILE A 205 -1.64 23.49 3.76
CA ILE A 205 -2.34 22.53 4.62
C ILE A 205 -3.81 22.94 4.81
N ARG A 206 -4.09 24.22 5.10
CA ARG A 206 -5.48 24.69 5.27
C ARG A 206 -6.33 24.50 4.00
N LYS A 207 -5.73 24.67 2.83
CA LYS A 207 -6.39 24.45 1.53
C LYS A 207 -6.54 22.96 1.22
N PHE A 208 -5.61 22.13 1.68
CA PHE A 208 -5.57 20.71 1.35
C PHE A 208 -6.45 19.83 2.23
N VAL A 209 -6.53 20.14 3.54
CA VAL A 209 -7.27 19.35 4.54
C VAL A 209 -8.72 19.04 4.13
N PRO A 210 -9.52 20.01 3.60
CA PRO A 210 -10.90 19.74 3.15
C PRO A 210 -11.00 18.70 2.04
N HIS A 211 -9.90 18.44 1.32
CA HIS A 211 -9.87 17.55 0.16
C HIS A 211 -9.12 16.23 0.42
N LEU A 212 -8.73 15.93 1.66
CA LEU A 212 -7.95 14.71 1.97
C LEU A 212 -8.69 13.44 1.60
N HIS A 213 -10.01 13.40 1.78
CA HIS A 213 -10.80 12.24 1.40
C HIS A 213 -10.67 11.92 -0.09
N SER A 214 -10.92 12.91 -0.96
CA SER A 214 -10.87 12.73 -2.42
C SER A 214 -9.42 12.52 -2.91
N TYR A 215 -8.44 13.12 -2.23
CA TYR A 215 -7.03 12.85 -2.48
C TYR A 215 -6.67 11.39 -2.23
N PHE A 216 -7.04 10.83 -1.06
CA PHE A 216 -6.77 9.42 -0.75
C PHE A 216 -7.55 8.44 -1.64
N VAL A 217 -8.76 8.79 -2.09
CA VAL A 217 -9.47 8.00 -3.13
C VAL A 217 -8.64 7.96 -4.42
N THR A 218 -8.14 9.11 -4.86
CA THR A 218 -7.33 9.21 -6.08
C THR A 218 -6.06 8.36 -5.96
N LEU A 219 -5.34 8.45 -4.83
CA LEU A 219 -4.19 7.58 -4.58
C LEU A 219 -4.57 6.11 -4.48
N GLY A 220 -5.73 5.78 -3.92
CA GLY A 220 -6.27 4.42 -3.86
C GLY A 220 -6.43 3.81 -5.26
N ASN A 221 -6.90 4.59 -6.23
CA ASN A 221 -7.01 4.13 -7.62
C ASN A 221 -5.63 3.94 -8.27
N VAL A 222 -4.68 4.83 -8.00
CA VAL A 222 -3.30 4.70 -8.48
C VAL A 222 -2.58 3.49 -7.86
N LEU A 223 -2.97 3.10 -6.65
CA LEU A 223 -2.45 1.88 -6.01
C LEU A 223 -2.94 0.59 -6.68
N ASP A 224 -4.02 0.61 -7.46
CA ASP A 224 -4.48 -0.55 -8.23
C ASP A 224 -3.65 -0.82 -9.52
N ASP A 225 -2.60 -0.03 -9.74
CA ASP A 225 -1.73 -0.15 -10.92
C ASP A 225 -0.99 -1.50 -10.99
N LEU A 226 -0.97 -2.07 -12.20
CA LEU A 226 -0.23 -3.30 -12.50
C LEU A 226 1.30 -3.10 -12.41
N ASN A 227 1.78 -1.87 -12.63
CA ASN A 227 3.19 -1.53 -12.54
C ASN A 227 3.59 -1.26 -11.10
N PHE A 228 4.35 -2.20 -10.52
CA PHE A 228 4.81 -2.08 -9.13
C PHE A 228 5.64 -0.82 -8.85
N LYS A 229 6.29 -0.19 -9.85
CA LYS A 229 7.00 1.08 -9.64
C LYS A 229 6.03 2.21 -9.34
N VAL A 230 4.88 2.26 -10.02
CA VAL A 230 3.81 3.23 -9.72
C VAL A 230 3.32 3.02 -8.29
N VAL A 231 3.05 1.77 -7.91
CA VAL A 231 2.64 1.41 -6.54
C VAL A 231 3.68 1.85 -5.50
N VAL A 232 4.96 1.62 -5.74
CA VAL A 232 6.04 2.03 -4.81
C VAL A 232 6.07 3.55 -4.62
N VAL A 233 6.05 4.32 -5.71
CA VAL A 233 6.08 5.79 -5.60
C VAL A 233 4.79 6.30 -4.95
N CYS A 234 3.64 5.69 -5.26
CA CYS A 234 2.36 6.08 -4.67
C CYS A 234 2.31 5.79 -3.16
N LEU A 235 2.81 4.64 -2.71
CA LEU A 235 2.93 4.33 -1.29
C LEU A 235 3.88 5.32 -0.57
N ASP A 236 4.97 5.74 -1.21
CA ASP A 236 5.86 6.76 -0.64
C ASP A 236 5.17 8.15 -0.56
N VAL A 237 4.33 8.50 -1.54
CA VAL A 237 3.47 9.69 -1.48
C VAL A 237 2.48 9.60 -0.31
N VAL A 238 1.83 8.45 -0.09
CA VAL A 238 0.94 8.22 1.07
C VAL A 238 1.73 8.40 2.38
N ARG A 239 2.92 7.78 2.49
CA ARG A 239 3.80 7.89 3.66
C ARG A 239 4.15 9.33 3.95
N LEU A 240 4.64 10.07 2.95
CA LEU A 240 5.03 11.48 3.09
C LEU A 240 3.85 12.36 3.45
N THR A 241 2.67 12.11 2.88
CA THR A 241 1.43 12.83 3.20
C THR A 241 1.10 12.72 4.68
N ILE A 242 1.17 11.51 5.23
CA ILE A 242 0.92 11.28 6.67
C ILE A 242 1.95 12.01 7.54
N GLU A 243 3.21 11.98 7.13
CA GLU A 243 4.31 12.64 7.84
C GLU A 243 4.13 14.17 7.88
N ARG A 244 3.68 14.79 6.78
CA ARG A 244 3.58 16.26 6.67
C ARG A 244 2.30 16.86 7.20
N LEU A 245 1.19 16.13 7.19
CA LEU A 245 -0.12 16.63 7.64
C LEU A 245 -0.42 16.38 9.11
N ASN A 246 0.61 16.23 9.93
CA ASN A 246 0.49 15.76 11.31
C ASN A 246 -0.69 16.38 12.07
N GLY A 247 -1.50 15.55 12.73
CA GLY A 247 -2.71 15.95 13.45
C GLY A 247 -3.98 16.10 12.59
N HIS A 248 -3.88 16.22 11.26
CA HIS A 248 -5.05 16.28 10.36
C HIS A 248 -5.45 14.93 9.76
N ILE A 249 -4.65 13.89 10.00
CA ILE A 249 -4.83 12.55 9.44
C ILE A 249 -5.84 11.70 10.22
N ALA A 250 -6.15 12.05 11.47
CA ALA A 250 -6.92 11.20 12.38
C ALA A 250 -8.29 10.76 11.82
N ALA A 251 -8.99 11.66 11.12
CA ALA A 251 -10.29 11.35 10.50
C ALA A 251 -10.20 10.37 9.31
N HIS A 252 -8.99 10.15 8.78
CA HIS A 252 -8.73 9.34 7.59
C HIS A 252 -7.99 8.04 7.89
N GLU A 253 -7.74 7.68 9.16
CA GLU A 253 -6.96 6.48 9.51
C GLU A 253 -7.55 5.19 8.89
N GLN A 254 -8.87 5.04 8.90
CA GLN A 254 -9.56 3.90 8.30
C GLN A 254 -9.41 3.88 6.77
N GLN A 255 -9.52 5.06 6.14
CA GLN A 255 -9.37 5.19 4.69
C GLN A 255 -7.95 4.84 4.26
N ILE A 256 -6.94 5.31 5.00
CA ILE A 256 -5.52 5.04 4.73
C ILE A 256 -5.23 3.55 4.86
N VAL A 257 -5.67 2.90 5.95
CA VAL A 257 -5.50 1.45 6.13
C VAL A 257 -6.20 0.69 5.00
N SER A 258 -7.41 1.12 4.61
CA SER A 258 -8.16 0.50 3.52
C SER A 258 -7.40 0.53 2.19
N ILE A 259 -6.89 1.69 1.76
CA ILE A 259 -6.20 1.80 0.46
C ILE A 259 -4.89 0.99 0.41
N ILE A 260 -4.11 0.95 1.51
CA ILE A 260 -2.86 0.17 1.52
C ILE A 260 -3.09 -1.33 1.73
N SER A 261 -4.26 -1.73 2.20
CA SER A 261 -4.54 -3.13 2.55
C SER A 261 -4.46 -4.09 1.35
N LYS A 262 -4.74 -3.59 0.16
CA LYS A 262 -4.58 -4.28 -1.13
C LYS A 262 -3.15 -4.80 -1.34
N HIS A 263 -2.16 -4.18 -0.69
CA HIS A 263 -0.75 -4.51 -0.83
C HIS A 263 -0.13 -5.27 0.34
N PHE A 264 -0.86 -5.55 1.43
CA PHE A 264 -0.34 -6.33 2.57
C PHE A 264 0.21 -7.70 2.17
N GLY A 265 -0.32 -8.30 1.09
CA GLY A 265 0.11 -9.62 0.61
C GLY A 265 1.35 -9.58 -0.29
N ASN A 266 1.87 -8.39 -0.62
CA ASN A 266 2.97 -8.23 -1.57
C ASN A 266 4.29 -8.77 -1.00
N GLN A 267 5.08 -9.44 -1.84
CA GLN A 267 6.35 -10.06 -1.41
C GLN A 267 7.59 -9.22 -1.74
N LYS A 268 7.45 -8.10 -2.48
CA LYS A 268 8.55 -7.20 -2.76
C LYS A 268 8.94 -6.46 -1.48
N ALA A 269 10.21 -6.57 -1.08
CA ALA A 269 10.73 -5.99 0.16
C ALA A 269 10.45 -4.48 0.26
N VAL A 270 10.66 -3.71 -0.81
CA VAL A 270 10.41 -2.26 -0.85
C VAL A 270 8.95 -1.92 -0.51
N ILE A 271 7.99 -2.70 -0.99
CA ILE A 271 6.57 -2.46 -0.71
C ILE A 271 6.25 -2.78 0.76
N LYS A 272 6.82 -3.88 1.30
CA LYS A 272 6.66 -4.22 2.72
C LYS A 272 7.24 -3.14 3.65
N GLN A 273 8.43 -2.63 3.32
CA GLN A 273 9.08 -1.54 4.06
C GLN A 273 8.20 -0.29 4.07
N LEU A 274 7.62 0.08 2.92
CA LEU A 274 6.71 1.22 2.83
C LEU A 274 5.43 1.00 3.63
N ILE A 275 4.81 -0.18 3.54
CA ILE A 275 3.62 -0.52 4.33
C ILE A 275 3.91 -0.43 5.83
N MET A 276 5.02 -1.03 6.28
CA MET A 276 5.45 -0.95 7.67
C MET A 276 5.62 0.51 8.09
N ASN A 277 6.35 1.31 7.31
CA ASN A 277 6.59 2.71 7.60
C ASN A 277 5.29 3.52 7.65
N ILE A 278 4.37 3.34 6.70
CA ILE A 278 3.04 3.97 6.70
C ILE A 278 2.28 3.63 7.98
N CYS A 279 2.21 2.35 8.36
CA CYS A 279 1.53 1.93 9.57
C CYS A 279 2.16 2.56 10.82
N MET A 280 3.50 2.55 10.93
CA MET A 280 4.21 3.13 12.08
C MET A 280 4.02 4.65 12.15
N ASN A 281 4.09 5.37 11.02
CA ASN A 281 3.84 6.81 10.96
C ASN A 281 2.39 7.14 11.32
N LEU A 282 1.43 6.35 10.83
CA LEU A 282 0.02 6.52 11.18
C LEU A 282 -0.17 6.35 12.69
N MET A 283 0.41 5.33 13.30
CA MET A 283 0.35 5.10 14.76
C MET A 283 0.95 6.24 15.59
N GLN A 284 1.98 6.92 15.07
CA GLN A 284 2.56 8.12 15.71
C GLN A 284 1.62 9.34 15.64
N ASN A 285 0.88 9.49 14.54
CA ASN A 285 -0.03 10.61 14.31
C ASN A 285 -1.36 10.47 15.05
N VAL A 286 -1.83 9.24 15.24
CA VAL A 286 -3.06 8.92 15.96
C VAL A 286 -2.75 8.18 17.26
N THR A 287 -3.19 6.93 17.38
CA THR A 287 -2.76 6.04 18.45
C THR A 287 -2.51 4.64 17.90
N ALA A 288 -1.45 3.99 18.38
CA ALA A 288 -1.18 2.59 18.04
C ALA A 288 -2.37 1.66 18.31
N LYS A 289 -3.14 1.92 19.39
CA LYS A 289 -4.35 1.16 19.72
C LYS A 289 -5.40 1.21 18.60
N SER A 290 -5.66 2.38 18.02
CA SER A 290 -6.67 2.54 16.96
C SER A 290 -6.25 1.80 15.69
N VAL A 291 -5.02 2.03 15.24
CA VAL A 291 -4.48 1.39 14.02
C VAL A 291 -4.40 -0.13 14.17
N ILE A 292 -3.93 -0.65 15.32
CA ILE A 292 -3.91 -2.10 15.57
C ILE A 292 -5.32 -2.69 15.48
N ALA A 293 -6.34 -2.00 15.99
CA ALA A 293 -7.72 -2.48 15.89
C ALA A 293 -8.20 -2.58 14.43
N LEU A 294 -7.84 -1.63 13.58
CA LEU A 294 -8.11 -1.67 12.14
C LEU A 294 -7.37 -2.83 11.46
N LEU A 295 -6.11 -3.07 11.83
CA LEU A 295 -5.28 -4.13 11.26
C LEU A 295 -5.75 -5.53 11.65
N CYS A 296 -6.30 -5.72 12.85
CA CYS A 296 -6.74 -7.03 13.35
C CYS A 296 -7.79 -7.71 12.45
N VAL A 297 -8.58 -6.95 11.70
CA VAL A 297 -9.58 -7.49 10.75
C VAL A 297 -8.92 -8.36 9.66
N TYR A 298 -7.65 -8.08 9.33
CA TYR A 298 -6.90 -8.79 8.30
C TYR A 298 -6.22 -10.08 8.80
N LEU A 299 -6.28 -10.37 10.11
CA LEU A 299 -5.71 -11.59 10.69
C LEU A 299 -6.51 -12.86 10.32
N GLU A 300 -7.75 -12.72 9.85
CA GLU A 300 -8.57 -13.85 9.35
C GLU A 300 -8.61 -13.92 7.81
N HIS A 301 -7.81 -13.11 7.12
CA HIS A 301 -7.82 -13.02 5.67
C HIS A 301 -7.37 -14.33 5.01
N GLN A 302 -7.97 -14.73 3.88
CA GLN A 302 -7.64 -15.99 3.18
C GLN A 302 -6.18 -16.09 2.74
N ASN A 303 -5.62 -14.98 2.24
CA ASN A 303 -4.22 -14.86 1.88
C ASN A 303 -3.31 -14.86 3.13
N SER A 304 -2.54 -15.93 3.32
CA SER A 304 -1.61 -16.08 4.45
C SER A 304 -0.51 -15.04 4.52
N ARG A 305 -0.13 -14.47 3.37
CA ARG A 305 0.89 -13.41 3.32
C ARG A 305 0.40 -12.14 4.02
N ILE A 306 -0.90 -11.84 3.90
CA ILE A 306 -1.53 -10.74 4.61
C ILE A 306 -1.50 -11.01 6.11
N ARG A 307 -1.96 -12.19 6.54
CA ARG A 307 -1.96 -12.56 7.97
C ARG A 307 -0.56 -12.44 8.59
N GLU A 308 0.45 -12.97 7.92
CA GLU A 308 1.86 -12.85 8.33
C GLU A 308 2.29 -11.39 8.47
N GLU A 309 2.05 -10.58 7.44
CA GLU A 309 2.49 -9.18 7.41
C GLU A 309 1.82 -8.36 8.53
N ILE A 310 0.54 -8.60 8.79
CA ILE A 310 -0.19 -7.92 9.87
C ILE A 310 0.38 -8.26 11.24
N ILE A 311 0.72 -9.53 11.48
CA ILE A 311 1.38 -9.94 12.74
C ILE A 311 2.73 -9.21 12.87
N ASN A 312 3.48 -9.05 11.78
CA ASN A 312 4.75 -8.31 11.80
C ASN A 312 4.57 -6.83 12.10
N VAL A 313 3.56 -6.17 11.53
CA VAL A 313 3.23 -4.77 11.86
C VAL A 313 2.84 -4.63 13.33
N ILE A 314 2.02 -5.54 13.86
CA ILE A 314 1.66 -5.55 15.29
C ILE A 314 2.91 -5.77 16.16
N THR A 315 3.82 -6.66 15.74
CA THR A 315 5.09 -6.91 16.44
C THR A 315 5.96 -5.65 16.48
N ALA A 316 6.11 -4.94 15.35
CA ALA A 316 6.82 -3.67 15.28
C ALA A 316 6.20 -2.61 16.19
N ALA A 317 4.87 -2.54 16.22
CA ALA A 317 4.13 -1.61 17.07
C ALA A 317 4.40 -1.86 18.57
N LEU A 318 4.39 -3.12 18.99
CA LEU A 318 4.67 -3.52 20.38
C LEU A 318 6.13 -3.28 20.79
N LEU A 319 7.07 -3.32 19.85
CA LEU A 319 8.49 -3.00 20.08
C LEU A 319 8.76 -1.49 20.14
N THR A 320 7.89 -0.66 19.54
CA THR A 320 8.16 0.77 19.33
C THR A 320 7.37 1.69 20.27
N PHE A 321 6.09 1.39 20.51
CA PHE A 321 5.20 2.30 21.23
C PHE A 321 4.98 1.87 22.69
N ASN A 322 4.58 2.82 23.53
CA ASN A 322 4.25 2.52 24.93
C ASN A 322 3.04 1.58 25.02
N THR A 323 3.32 0.35 25.45
CA THR A 323 2.37 -0.76 25.57
C THR A 323 1.35 -0.59 26.70
N SER A 324 1.60 0.32 27.65
CA SER A 324 0.66 0.63 28.73
C SER A 324 -0.67 1.22 28.21
N LYS A 325 -0.66 1.80 27.01
CA LYS A 325 -1.86 2.34 26.35
C LYS A 325 -2.56 1.32 25.45
N MET A 326 -2.04 0.09 25.36
CA MET A 326 -2.55 -0.97 24.49
C MET A 326 -3.22 -2.08 25.29
N ASN A 327 -4.21 -2.75 24.69
CA ASN A 327 -4.84 -3.91 25.29
C ASN A 327 -4.10 -5.20 24.88
N LEU A 328 -3.02 -5.53 25.59
CA LEU A 328 -2.19 -6.71 25.29
C LEU A 328 -2.98 -8.02 25.34
N ASN A 329 -3.97 -8.14 26.22
CA ASN A 329 -4.81 -9.34 26.32
C ASN A 329 -5.70 -9.51 25.08
N ALA A 330 -6.28 -8.42 24.57
CA ALA A 330 -7.07 -8.48 23.34
C ALA A 330 -6.19 -8.87 22.13
N ILE A 331 -4.98 -8.32 22.03
CA ILE A 331 -4.03 -8.70 20.98
C ILE A 331 -3.68 -10.19 21.11
N ALA A 332 -3.33 -10.65 22.32
CA ALA A 332 -3.03 -12.06 22.57
C ALA A 332 -4.18 -13.00 22.21
N ALA A 333 -5.42 -12.62 22.49
CA ALA A 333 -6.61 -13.41 22.17
C ALA A 333 -6.81 -13.57 20.65
N VAL A 334 -6.55 -12.51 19.86
CA VAL A 334 -6.71 -12.54 18.39
C VAL A 334 -5.52 -13.25 17.72
N ILE A 335 -4.31 -13.17 18.29
CA ILE A 335 -3.12 -13.85 17.75
C ILE A 335 -3.11 -15.35 18.09
N ALA A 336 -3.66 -15.77 19.24
CA ALA A 336 -3.58 -17.16 19.70
C ALA A 336 -4.04 -18.20 18.65
N PRO A 337 -5.17 -18.01 17.93
CA PRO A 337 -5.58 -18.95 16.87
C PRO A 337 -4.53 -19.11 15.75
N LEU A 338 -3.77 -18.06 15.46
CA LEU A 338 -2.76 -18.06 14.39
C LEU A 338 -1.51 -18.89 14.71
N LEU A 339 -1.33 -19.32 15.97
CA LEU A 339 -0.34 -20.33 16.34
C LEU A 339 -0.64 -21.71 15.70
N THR A 340 -1.89 -21.92 15.29
CA THR A 340 -2.36 -23.14 14.59
C THR A 340 -2.59 -22.89 13.09
N ASP A 341 -2.18 -21.73 12.56
CA ASP A 341 -2.40 -21.38 11.16
C ASP A 341 -1.84 -22.46 10.22
N PRO A 342 -2.52 -22.78 9.10
CA PRO A 342 -2.04 -23.80 8.17
C PRO A 342 -0.68 -23.47 7.52
N LYS A 343 -0.30 -22.19 7.49
CA LYS A 343 0.95 -21.75 6.87
C LYS A 343 2.02 -21.52 7.92
N ARG A 344 3.14 -22.24 7.74
CA ARG A 344 4.35 -22.15 8.58
C ARG A 344 4.78 -20.71 8.89
N ARG A 345 4.82 -19.82 7.89
CA ARG A 345 5.27 -18.42 8.09
C ARG A 345 4.37 -17.63 9.02
N VAL A 346 3.06 -17.89 8.98
CA VAL A 346 2.08 -17.26 9.89
C VAL A 346 2.28 -17.78 11.32
N ARG A 347 2.46 -19.10 11.49
CA ARG A 347 2.81 -19.69 12.79
C ARG A 347 4.08 -19.05 13.35
N MET A 348 5.15 -18.96 12.56
CA MET A 348 6.41 -18.32 12.97
C MET A 348 6.17 -16.89 13.49
N ALA A 349 5.50 -16.05 12.71
CA ALA A 349 5.17 -14.69 13.11
C ALA A 349 4.37 -14.65 14.41
N ALA A 350 3.37 -15.54 14.56
CA ALA A 350 2.53 -15.64 15.75
C ALA A 350 3.35 -16.04 16.99
N PHE A 351 4.26 -17.01 16.89
CA PHE A 351 5.13 -17.43 18.00
C PHE A 351 6.06 -16.30 18.45
N GLU A 352 6.65 -15.55 17.51
CA GLU A 352 7.51 -14.41 17.83
C GLU A 352 6.73 -13.27 18.50
N ASN A 353 5.52 -12.99 18.00
CA ASN A 353 4.63 -12.01 18.63
C ASN A 353 4.19 -12.45 20.04
N TYR A 354 3.88 -13.73 20.24
CA TYR A 354 3.50 -14.27 21.55
C TYR A 354 4.65 -14.20 22.57
N ALA A 355 5.88 -14.45 22.13
CA ALA A 355 7.07 -14.28 22.96
C ALA A 355 7.21 -12.83 23.44
N LEU A 356 7.02 -11.87 22.52
CA LEU A 356 7.03 -10.45 22.86
C LEU A 356 5.90 -10.09 23.83
N LEU A 357 4.66 -10.53 23.58
CA LEU A 357 3.52 -10.29 24.47
C LEU A 357 3.77 -10.83 25.89
N ALA A 358 4.38 -12.01 26.02
CA ALA A 358 4.73 -12.59 27.30
C ALA A 358 5.75 -11.71 28.05
N SER A 359 6.79 -11.23 27.37
CA SER A 359 7.81 -10.34 27.95
C SER A 359 7.21 -9.00 28.43
N LEU A 360 6.21 -8.49 27.74
CA LEU A 360 5.54 -7.22 28.06
C LEU A 360 4.48 -7.36 29.19
N SER A 361 4.03 -8.58 29.48
CA SER A 361 2.86 -8.81 30.34
C SER A 361 3.13 -8.74 31.85
N SER A 362 4.35 -8.38 32.28
CA SER A 362 4.74 -8.14 33.68
C SER A 362 4.31 -9.27 34.63
N GLY A 363 4.56 -10.53 34.26
CA GLY A 363 4.23 -11.71 35.06
C GLY A 363 2.81 -12.28 34.85
N ARG A 364 1.98 -11.68 33.98
CA ARG A 364 0.64 -12.22 33.62
C ARG A 364 0.66 -13.28 32.51
N VAL A 365 1.77 -14.01 32.37
CA VAL A 365 1.97 -15.03 31.33
C VAL A 365 0.86 -16.10 31.38
N GLU A 366 0.35 -16.41 32.57
CA GLU A 366 -0.74 -17.38 32.75
C GLU A 366 -2.03 -16.98 32.01
N THR A 367 -2.30 -15.68 31.87
CA THR A 367 -3.45 -15.19 31.08
C THR A 367 -3.26 -15.47 29.59
N LEU A 368 -2.03 -15.37 29.09
CA LEU A 368 -1.70 -15.68 27.70
C LEU A 368 -1.80 -17.19 27.46
N LEU A 369 -1.25 -18.00 28.38
CA LEU A 369 -1.34 -19.46 28.30
C LEU A 369 -2.79 -19.96 28.37
N LYS A 370 -3.69 -19.25 29.06
CA LYS A 370 -5.13 -19.56 29.02
C LYS A 370 -5.69 -19.52 27.60
N TYR A 371 -5.41 -18.47 26.82
CA TYR A 371 -5.86 -18.39 25.42
C TYR A 371 -5.30 -19.53 24.58
N VAL A 372 -4.05 -19.92 24.83
CA VAL A 372 -3.41 -21.06 24.15
C VAL A 372 -4.13 -22.37 24.46
N ARG A 373 -4.50 -22.62 25.73
CA ARG A 373 -5.28 -23.80 26.12
C ARG A 373 -6.65 -23.85 25.45
N GLU A 374 -7.31 -22.69 25.35
CA GLU A 374 -8.60 -22.58 24.67
C GLU A 374 -8.47 -22.92 23.18
N VAL A 375 -7.43 -22.41 22.50
CA VAL A 375 -7.12 -22.73 21.10
C VAL A 375 -6.77 -24.20 20.93
N GLU A 376 -5.90 -24.75 21.78
CA GLU A 376 -5.51 -26.16 21.76
C GLU A 376 -6.73 -27.09 21.86
N HIS A 377 -7.65 -26.79 22.79
CA HIS A 377 -8.88 -27.55 22.95
C HIS A 377 -9.83 -27.38 21.75
N LYS A 378 -10.08 -26.13 21.32
CA LYS A 378 -11.01 -25.79 20.24
C LYS A 378 -10.62 -26.42 18.90
N TYR A 379 -9.33 -26.41 18.56
CA TYR A 379 -8.81 -26.92 17.30
C TYR A 379 -8.19 -28.32 17.40
N ARG A 380 -8.32 -29.00 18.55
CA ARG A 380 -7.72 -30.33 18.82
C ARG A 380 -6.21 -30.37 18.48
N SER A 381 -5.53 -29.27 18.76
CA SER A 381 -4.12 -29.04 18.43
C SER A 381 -3.23 -29.43 19.61
N PHE A 382 -3.29 -30.70 20.01
CA PHE A 382 -2.61 -31.21 21.19
C PHE A 382 -1.09 -31.04 21.11
N GLY A 383 -0.50 -30.47 22.17
CA GLY A 383 0.92 -30.13 22.25
C GLY A 383 1.23 -28.66 21.97
N LEU A 384 0.23 -27.86 21.56
CA LEU A 384 0.41 -26.43 21.30
C LEU A 384 0.88 -25.67 22.56
N LEU A 385 0.29 -25.95 23.73
CA LEU A 385 0.71 -25.31 24.98
C LEU A 385 2.19 -25.58 25.28
N ASN A 386 2.67 -26.81 25.06
CA ASN A 386 4.07 -27.17 25.28
C ASN A 386 4.99 -26.44 24.28
N ALA A 387 4.58 -26.35 23.02
CA ALA A 387 5.29 -25.59 21.99
C ALA A 387 5.40 -24.11 22.37
N VAL A 388 4.30 -23.47 22.78
CA VAL A 388 4.33 -22.06 23.22
C VAL A 388 5.21 -21.90 24.44
N THR A 389 5.06 -22.78 25.44
CA THR A 389 5.88 -22.72 26.67
C THR A 389 7.38 -22.82 26.36
N ALA A 390 7.77 -23.72 25.44
CA ALA A 390 9.14 -23.84 24.96
C ALA A 390 9.61 -22.56 24.24
N ARG A 391 8.76 -21.91 23.43
CA ARG A 391 9.12 -20.61 22.84
C ARG A 391 9.35 -19.55 23.90
N LEU A 392 8.49 -19.48 24.91
CA LEU A 392 8.53 -18.45 25.95
C LEU A 392 9.72 -18.62 26.90
N SER A 393 10.23 -19.85 27.08
CA SER A 393 11.42 -20.10 27.89
C SER A 393 12.71 -19.64 27.20
N ARG A 394 12.69 -19.38 25.88
CA ARG A 394 13.83 -18.79 25.18
C ARG A 394 13.88 -17.29 25.45
N GLU A 395 14.92 -16.82 26.13
CA GLU A 395 15.15 -15.42 26.50
C GLU A 395 15.54 -14.52 25.30
N CYS A 396 15.02 -14.80 24.10
CA CYS A 396 15.28 -14.05 22.88
C CYS A 396 13.98 -13.52 22.27
N LEU A 397 14.00 -12.24 21.89
CA LEU A 397 12.85 -11.48 21.37
C LEU A 397 13.11 -10.93 19.96
N PRO A 398 12.07 -10.88 19.10
CA PRO A 398 12.22 -10.37 17.74
C PRO A 398 12.67 -8.91 17.77
N ARG A 399 13.33 -8.46 16.70
CA ARG A 399 13.89 -7.11 16.59
C ARG A 399 13.44 -6.44 15.30
N ILE A 400 13.46 -5.11 15.30
CA ILE A 400 13.27 -4.31 14.08
C ILE A 400 14.66 -4.15 13.43
N ARG A 401 14.79 -4.57 12.18
CA ARG A 401 16.00 -4.41 11.36
C ARG A 401 16.15 -2.95 10.89
N TYR A 402 17.33 -2.59 10.39
CA TYR A 402 17.62 -1.24 9.86
C TYR A 402 16.65 -0.76 8.76
N ASP A 403 16.00 -1.68 8.04
CA ASP A 403 15.03 -1.37 6.99
C ASP A 403 13.59 -1.33 7.50
N GLY A 404 13.38 -1.42 8.82
CA GLY A 404 12.07 -1.38 9.47
C GLY A 404 11.34 -2.72 9.52
N LEU A 405 11.83 -3.78 8.87
CA LEU A 405 11.20 -5.10 8.90
C LEU A 405 11.55 -5.89 10.17
N ILE A 406 10.75 -6.90 10.48
CA ILE A 406 10.98 -7.75 11.65
C ILE A 406 12.02 -8.85 11.35
N GLU A 407 12.99 -8.97 12.23
CA GLU A 407 13.92 -10.08 12.36
C GLU A 407 13.48 -10.99 13.53
N TYR A 408 13.21 -12.25 13.24
CA TYR A 408 12.81 -13.24 14.24
C TYR A 408 14.01 -13.76 15.02
N SER A 409 13.83 -14.09 16.30
CA SER A 409 14.91 -14.60 17.16
C SER A 409 15.20 -16.09 17.00
N SER A 410 14.26 -16.83 16.43
CA SER A 410 14.43 -18.27 16.25
C SER A 410 15.56 -18.53 15.24
N PRO A 411 16.50 -19.46 15.51
CA PRO A 411 17.71 -19.61 14.72
C PRO A 411 17.38 -19.82 13.23
N ILE A 412 18.00 -18.99 12.39
CA ILE A 412 17.76 -18.85 10.95
C ILE A 412 18.23 -20.06 10.14
N SER A 413 18.92 -21.05 10.72
CA SER A 413 19.35 -22.25 10.00
C SER A 413 18.23 -23.28 9.79
N LEU A 414 17.20 -22.88 9.07
CA LEU A 414 16.15 -23.74 8.53
C LEU A 414 16.51 -24.35 7.16
N ASP A 415 17.64 -23.94 6.58
CA ASP A 415 18.26 -24.60 5.42
C ASP A 415 19.21 -25.76 5.81
N ALA A 416 19.52 -25.91 7.11
CA ALA A 416 20.28 -27.04 7.63
C ALA A 416 19.34 -28.22 7.95
N SER A 417 18.79 -28.84 6.90
CA SER A 417 18.09 -30.13 6.98
C SER A 417 18.95 -31.27 7.55
N ILE A 418 20.23 -31.02 7.81
CA ILE A 418 21.24 -32.02 8.14
C ILE A 418 21.30 -32.34 9.66
N ASN A 419 20.85 -31.46 10.57
CA ASN A 419 20.94 -31.73 12.03
C ASN A 419 19.63 -31.51 12.82
N LEU A 420 18.53 -31.11 12.18
CA LEU A 420 17.30 -30.75 12.90
C LEU A 420 16.64 -31.94 13.61
N ARG A 421 16.78 -33.16 13.06
CA ARG A 421 16.24 -34.40 13.66
C ARG A 421 16.80 -34.71 15.06
N GLY A 422 18.00 -34.20 15.38
CA GLY A 422 18.60 -34.31 16.71
C GLY A 422 18.11 -33.22 17.67
N MET A 423 17.94 -31.99 17.19
CA MET A 423 17.41 -30.87 17.99
C MET A 423 15.92 -31.01 18.31
N THR A 424 15.13 -31.62 17.42
CA THR A 424 13.69 -31.89 17.65
C THR A 424 13.42 -32.92 18.76
N GLN A 425 14.45 -33.60 19.27
CA GLN A 425 14.33 -34.49 20.44
C GLN A 425 14.52 -33.76 21.77
N MET A 426 14.94 -32.49 21.75
CA MET A 426 15.11 -31.67 22.94
C MET A 426 13.80 -30.90 23.25
N SER A 427 13.38 -30.91 24.51
CA SER A 427 12.14 -30.25 24.96
C SER A 427 12.13 -28.73 24.75
N GLU A 428 13.29 -28.12 24.50
CA GLU A 428 13.47 -26.67 24.33
C GLU A 428 13.10 -26.14 22.94
N PHE A 429 12.92 -27.03 21.94
CA PHE A 429 12.65 -26.66 20.55
C PHE A 429 11.31 -27.20 20.02
N LEU A 430 10.36 -27.45 20.93
CA LEU A 430 9.02 -27.94 20.58
C LEU A 430 8.23 -26.94 19.73
N ASP A 431 8.51 -25.64 19.86
CA ASP A 431 7.96 -24.59 19.01
C ASP A 431 8.41 -24.73 17.55
N LEU A 432 9.68 -25.09 17.32
CA LEU A 432 10.22 -25.33 15.98
C LEU A 432 9.60 -26.55 15.33
N ASP A 433 9.46 -27.67 16.05
CA ASP A 433 8.76 -28.86 15.54
C ASP A 433 7.32 -28.52 15.18
N TRP A 434 6.63 -27.75 16.02
CA TRP A 434 5.27 -27.28 15.77
C TRP A 434 5.18 -26.38 14.54
N ILE A 435 6.09 -25.42 14.42
CA ILE A 435 6.19 -24.51 13.27
C ILE A 435 6.45 -25.29 11.98
N LEU A 436 7.25 -26.35 12.03
CA LEU A 436 7.65 -27.12 10.85
C LEU A 436 6.68 -28.23 10.48
N SER A 437 5.87 -28.68 11.44
CA SER A 437 4.83 -29.69 11.21
C SER A 437 3.91 -29.23 10.08
N ALA A 438 4.08 -29.84 8.91
CA ALA A 438 3.42 -29.45 7.68
C ALA A 438 2.00 -30.02 7.68
N ASN A 439 1.01 -29.30 8.24
CA ASN A 439 -0.41 -29.64 8.16
C ASN A 439 -0.78 -31.14 8.27
N CYS A 440 0.01 -31.92 9.01
CA CYS A 440 -0.42 -33.24 9.42
C CYS A 440 -1.52 -32.97 10.43
N GLY A 441 -2.74 -33.41 10.13
CA GLY A 441 -3.90 -33.26 11.01
C GLY A 441 -3.66 -33.86 12.40
N PRO A 442 -4.69 -33.90 13.26
CA PRO A 442 -4.55 -34.28 14.67
C PRO A 442 -4.19 -35.76 14.81
N SER A 443 -2.91 -36.09 14.68
CA SER A 443 -2.26 -37.35 15.06
C SER A 443 -0.77 -37.28 14.72
N SER A 444 0.07 -37.01 15.72
CA SER A 444 1.41 -37.61 15.82
C SER A 444 2.17 -37.28 17.12
N ALA A 445 1.63 -36.46 18.02
CA ALA A 445 2.23 -36.33 19.35
C ALA A 445 2.12 -37.65 20.15
N PHE A 446 1.03 -38.41 20.00
CA PHE A 446 0.83 -39.69 20.70
C PHE A 446 1.55 -40.89 20.06
N SER A 447 1.92 -40.83 18.77
CA SER A 447 2.65 -41.93 18.11
C SER A 447 4.16 -41.92 18.38
N ARG A 448 4.70 -40.87 19.01
CA ARG A 448 6.13 -40.78 19.32
C ARG A 448 6.53 -41.41 20.66
N THR A 449 5.58 -41.90 21.46
CA THR A 449 5.85 -42.56 22.75
C THR A 449 6.00 -44.08 22.66
N LEU A 450 5.92 -44.68 21.47
CA LEU A 450 6.19 -46.10 21.25
C LEU A 450 7.14 -46.29 20.07
N SER A 451 8.43 -46.00 20.30
CA SER A 451 9.48 -46.61 19.48
C SER A 451 9.96 -47.87 20.20
N PRO A 452 9.87 -49.08 19.62
CA PRO A 452 10.61 -50.22 20.13
C PRO A 452 12.10 -49.89 20.11
N ARG A 453 12.83 -50.32 21.15
CA ARG A 453 14.29 -50.22 21.23
C ARG A 453 14.93 -50.75 19.94
N ALA A 454 15.97 -50.05 19.51
CA ALA A 454 16.75 -50.34 18.31
C ALA A 454 17.08 -51.84 18.20
N VAL A 455 16.62 -52.45 17.11
CA VAL A 455 17.14 -53.75 16.67
C VAL A 455 18.23 -53.44 15.66
N ASP A 456 19.42 -53.94 15.97
CA ASP A 456 20.66 -53.81 15.22
C ASP A 456 20.46 -54.29 13.77
N ILE A 457 20.74 -53.42 12.78
CA ILE A 457 20.63 -53.76 11.35
C ILE A 457 21.89 -54.53 10.96
N GLY A 458 21.89 -55.80 11.33
CA GLY A 458 22.94 -56.77 11.04
C GLY A 458 22.35 -58.13 10.66
N SER A 459 21.27 -58.16 9.87
CA SER A 459 20.83 -59.29 9.04
C SER A 459 19.39 -59.04 8.58
N ILE A 460 19.14 -59.06 7.27
CA ILE A 460 18.11 -59.89 6.62
C ILE A 460 18.12 -59.57 5.12
N ARG A 461 18.41 -60.61 4.34
CA ARG A 461 18.21 -60.70 2.89
C ARG A 461 16.73 -60.92 2.58
N SER A 462 16.27 -60.29 1.48
CA SER A 462 15.29 -60.76 0.49
C SER A 462 14.01 -61.49 0.95
N VAL A 463 12.83 -60.92 0.65
CA VAL A 463 11.82 -61.50 -0.27
C VAL A 463 10.98 -60.36 -0.89
N ALA A 464 10.69 -60.50 -2.18
CA ALA A 464 10.01 -59.56 -3.07
C ALA A 464 8.47 -59.73 -3.18
N HIS A 465 7.87 -58.76 -3.90
CA HIS A 465 6.50 -58.64 -4.43
C HIS A 465 5.42 -58.08 -3.47
N ALA A 466 4.59 -57.09 -3.84
CA ALA A 466 4.10 -56.73 -5.16
C ALA A 466 3.77 -55.23 -5.36
N SER A 467 4.13 -54.76 -6.56
CA SER A 467 3.39 -53.89 -7.49
C SER A 467 3.03 -52.43 -7.15
N SER A 468 3.76 -51.55 -7.85
CA SER A 468 3.30 -50.45 -8.72
C SER A 468 2.72 -49.17 -8.08
N PHE A 469 3.53 -48.11 -8.02
CA PHE A 469 3.52 -47.03 -9.02
C PHE A 469 4.72 -46.09 -8.80
N VAL A 470 5.21 -45.46 -9.88
CA VAL A 470 6.38 -44.55 -9.98
C VAL A 470 7.69 -45.22 -10.45
N LYS A 471 7.68 -45.63 -11.73
CA LYS A 471 8.82 -45.47 -12.65
C LYS A 471 8.84 -43.98 -13.06
N ALA A 472 9.94 -43.27 -13.27
CA ALA A 472 11.27 -43.68 -13.69
C ALA A 472 12.32 -42.63 -13.28
N VAL A 473 13.41 -43.07 -12.62
CA VAL A 473 14.73 -42.42 -12.67
C VAL A 473 15.78 -43.52 -12.57
N GLN A 474 16.43 -43.85 -13.68
CA GLN A 474 17.83 -44.33 -13.73
C GLN A 474 18.24 -44.39 -15.22
N GLN A 475 19.19 -43.52 -15.64
CA GLN A 475 20.61 -43.84 -15.93
C GLN A 475 20.77 -44.59 -17.28
N GLN A 476 21.62 -44.24 -18.25
CA GLN A 476 22.99 -43.68 -18.32
C GLN A 476 23.25 -43.07 -19.74
N PRO A 477 24.49 -42.90 -20.27
CA PRO A 477 25.56 -41.96 -19.92
C PRO A 477 26.03 -41.08 -21.12
N SER A 478 26.82 -40.04 -20.81
CA SER A 478 27.86 -39.37 -21.64
C SER A 478 27.70 -39.23 -23.16
N GLU A 479 27.49 -38.00 -23.63
CA GLU A 479 28.24 -37.41 -24.76
C GLU A 479 28.05 -35.88 -24.77
N GLU A 480 29.16 -35.15 -24.85
CA GLU A 480 29.21 -33.69 -24.94
C GLU A 480 28.47 -33.19 -26.18
N ARG A 481 27.41 -32.39 -25.99
CA ARG A 481 26.89 -31.51 -27.04
C ARG A 481 26.56 -30.13 -26.47
N LYS A 482 27.35 -29.16 -26.92
CA LYS A 482 27.14 -27.71 -26.77
C LYS A 482 25.73 -27.31 -27.20
N MET A 483 25.13 -26.37 -26.46
CA MET A 483 23.81 -25.81 -26.73
C MET A 483 23.90 -24.62 -27.71
N PRO A 484 22.82 -24.32 -28.46
CA PRO A 484 22.86 -23.57 -29.72
C PRO A 484 22.84 -22.04 -29.57
N TRP A 485 23.51 -21.50 -28.55
CA TRP A 485 23.75 -20.05 -28.43
C TRP A 485 25.18 -19.69 -28.04
N GLU A 486 26.12 -20.64 -28.13
CA GLU A 486 27.53 -20.29 -28.25
C GLU A 486 27.78 -19.72 -29.66
N THR A 487 27.63 -18.41 -29.79
CA THR A 487 28.29 -17.62 -30.82
C THR A 487 29.19 -16.62 -30.10
N GLU A 488 30.49 -16.83 -30.27
CA GLU A 488 31.55 -15.86 -30.01
C GLU A 488 31.29 -14.59 -30.83
N ASN A 489 31.46 -13.43 -30.19
CA ASN A 489 32.29 -12.34 -30.71
C ASN A 489 32.58 -11.34 -29.59
N ASP A 490 33.71 -11.59 -28.94
CA ASP A 490 34.85 -10.67 -28.85
C ASP A 490 34.55 -9.16 -28.68
N TYR A 491 34.66 -8.68 -27.44
CA TYR A 491 35.28 -7.38 -27.16
C TYR A 491 36.18 -7.53 -25.92
N ARG A 492 37.46 -7.24 -26.14
CA ARG A 492 38.58 -7.36 -25.21
C ARG A 492 38.57 -6.30 -24.09
N ASP A 493 39.14 -6.75 -22.97
CA ASP A 493 39.99 -6.05 -21.98
C ASP A 493 39.61 -4.65 -21.49
N ASP A 494 39.21 -4.58 -20.22
CA ASP A 494 40.13 -4.20 -19.13
C ASP A 494 39.40 -4.33 -17.79
N MET A 495 39.62 -5.44 -17.06
CA MET A 495 39.13 -5.63 -15.70
C MET A 495 40.29 -5.98 -14.76
N LEU A 496 40.48 -5.11 -13.78
CA LEU A 496 41.36 -5.26 -12.62
C LEU A 496 41.09 -6.59 -11.89
N PRO A 497 42.11 -7.32 -11.40
CA PRO A 497 41.88 -8.60 -10.72
C PRO A 497 41.43 -8.42 -9.27
N SER A 498 40.40 -9.18 -8.89
CA SER A 498 39.99 -9.43 -7.51
C SER A 498 41.08 -10.15 -6.70
N PRO A 499 41.20 -9.88 -5.39
CA PRO A 499 42.36 -10.25 -4.59
C PRO A 499 42.14 -11.61 -3.94
N ASP A 500 42.52 -12.71 -4.62
CA ASP A 500 42.74 -14.00 -3.96
C ASP A 500 43.53 -14.93 -4.89
N SER A 501 44.80 -14.57 -5.15
CA SER A 501 45.83 -15.49 -5.67
C SER A 501 47.16 -14.77 -5.98
N VAL A 502 47.97 -14.43 -4.95
CA VAL A 502 49.40 -14.10 -5.15
C VAL A 502 50.26 -14.66 -3.99
N PRO A 503 51.47 -15.19 -4.24
CA PRO A 503 52.29 -15.88 -3.23
C PRO A 503 52.86 -14.97 -2.13
N VAL A 504 53.18 -15.59 -1.00
CA VAL A 504 53.57 -15.04 0.32
C VAL A 504 54.76 -14.04 0.32
N ALA A 505 55.49 -13.86 -0.77
CA ALA A 505 56.68 -12.99 -0.81
C ALA A 505 56.41 -11.49 -1.10
N ARG A 506 55.15 -11.07 -1.32
CA ARG A 506 54.80 -9.66 -1.59
C ARG A 506 53.99 -8.94 -0.50
N ARG A 507 53.67 -9.58 0.63
CA ARG A 507 52.96 -8.92 1.74
C ARG A 507 53.82 -7.90 2.50
N HIS A 508 55.12 -8.16 2.65
CA HIS A 508 55.99 -7.30 3.46
C HIS A 508 56.22 -5.90 2.86
N SER A 509 56.27 -5.74 1.53
CA SER A 509 56.50 -4.40 0.96
C SER A 509 55.25 -3.51 0.97
N TYR A 510 54.05 -4.10 1.00
CA TYR A 510 52.80 -3.33 1.12
C TYR A 510 52.53 -2.90 2.55
N GLU A 511 52.87 -3.73 3.54
CA GLU A 511 52.74 -3.36 4.96
C GLU A 511 53.71 -2.24 5.34
N GLU A 512 54.98 -2.28 4.89
CA GLU A 512 55.94 -1.18 5.10
C GLU A 512 55.49 0.15 4.48
N GLU A 513 54.89 0.12 3.28
CA GLU A 513 54.44 1.34 2.60
C GLU A 513 53.19 1.96 3.28
N VAL A 514 52.32 1.12 3.84
CA VAL A 514 51.14 1.56 4.60
C VAL A 514 51.56 2.13 5.96
N GLU A 515 52.57 1.55 6.60
CA GLU A 515 53.09 2.01 7.88
C GLU A 515 53.87 3.33 7.74
N ALA A 516 54.64 3.51 6.67
CA ALA A 516 55.27 4.78 6.32
C ALA A 516 54.26 5.91 6.07
N LYS A 517 53.13 5.61 5.40
CA LYS A 517 52.05 6.60 5.18
C LYS A 517 51.33 6.96 6.47
N ARG A 518 51.15 6.01 7.40
CA ARG A 518 50.59 6.30 8.74
C ARG A 518 51.51 7.17 9.58
N GLN A 519 52.83 6.96 9.51
CA GLN A 519 53.80 7.79 10.23
C GLN A 519 53.87 9.22 9.67
N GLN A 520 53.78 9.40 8.34
CA GLN A 520 53.66 10.73 7.74
C GLN A 520 52.38 11.45 8.15
N GLN A 521 51.26 10.74 8.25
CA GLN A 521 49.98 11.33 8.65
C GLN A 521 49.99 11.76 10.13
N GLN A 522 50.66 10.99 11.00
CA GLN A 522 50.85 11.37 12.41
C GLN A 522 51.79 12.56 12.59
N GLN A 523 52.83 12.71 11.77
CA GLN A 523 53.70 13.89 11.79
C GLN A 523 52.95 15.16 11.35
N GLN A 524 52.12 15.07 10.30
CA GLN A 524 51.29 16.21 9.87
C GLN A 524 50.23 16.62 10.91
N GLN A 525 49.71 15.65 11.67
CA GLN A 525 48.76 15.93 12.76
C GLN A 525 49.45 16.64 13.95
N GLN A 526 50.70 16.27 14.27
CA GLN A 526 51.47 16.90 15.34
C GLN A 526 51.94 18.32 14.99
N GLU A 527 52.23 18.62 13.72
CA GLU A 527 52.57 19.97 13.29
C GLU A 527 51.35 20.91 13.37
N GLN A 528 50.15 20.42 13.02
CA GLN A 528 48.90 21.20 13.13
C GLN A 528 48.48 21.50 14.58
N ASP A 529 48.75 20.59 15.52
CA ASP A 529 48.49 20.84 16.95
C ASP A 529 49.52 21.78 17.60
N SER A 530 50.69 21.98 16.98
CA SER A 530 51.72 22.92 17.49
C SER A 530 51.47 24.37 17.08
N ASP A 531 50.86 24.61 15.92
CA ASP A 531 50.51 25.96 15.42
C ASP A 531 49.21 26.51 16.06
N GLY A 532 48.41 25.67 16.73
CA GLY A 532 47.18 26.05 17.43
C GLY A 532 47.38 26.65 18.83
N MET A 533 48.61 26.75 19.32
CA MET A 533 48.91 27.19 20.70
C MET A 533 49.69 28.52 20.80
N CYS A 534 49.67 29.33 19.75
CA CYS A 534 50.18 30.70 19.77
C CYS A 534 49.24 31.67 19.05
N LEU A 535 48.07 31.93 19.64
CA LEU A 535 47.31 33.19 19.48
C LEU A 535 46.44 33.44 20.72
#